data_AF-A0A5C3MUC9-F1
#
_entry.id   AF-A0A5C3MUC9-F1
#
_cell.length_a   1.000
_cell.length_b   1.000
_cell.length_c   1.000
_cell.angle_alpha   90.00
_cell.angle_beta   90.00
_cell.angle_gamma   90.00
#
_symmetry.space_group_name_H-M   'P 1'
#
loop_
_entity.id
_entity.type
_entity.pdbx_description
1 polymer ?
#
loop_
_entity_poly.entity_id
_entity_poly.type
_entity_poly.pdbx_seq_one_letter_code
_entity_poly.pdbx_strand_id
1 'polypeptide(L)'
;MASGQGQPPPTSETPFMLYLVALLNLYESAPSTTPPPVYNGPPSGCYESVMRSIRNIAQRMYAAEEELRNMEGQGTLWRGWAGDEGKTH
;
A
#
# COMPACT_ATOMS: atom_id res chain seq x y z
N MET A 1 -49.04 0.30 25.30
CA MET A 1 -48.30 1.51 24.86
C MET A 1 -46.91 1.05 24.49
N ALA A 2 -46.64 0.87 23.19
CA ALA A 2 -45.35 0.38 22.70
C ALA A 2 -44.54 1.60 22.20
N SER A 3 -43.56 2.00 23.00
CA SER A 3 -42.65 3.09 22.63
C SER A 3 -41.64 2.56 21.62
N GLY A 4 -41.71 3.09 20.40
CA GLY A 4 -40.72 2.84 19.37
C GLY A 4 -39.38 3.46 19.72
N GLN A 5 -38.32 2.68 19.55
CA GLN A 5 -37.03 3.19 19.13
C GLN A 5 -36.50 2.28 18.04
N GLY A 6 -36.68 2.73 16.78
CA GLY A 6 -35.91 2.23 15.67
C GLY A 6 -34.48 2.72 15.84
N GLN A 7 -33.67 1.97 16.59
CA GLN A 7 -32.23 2.16 16.55
C GLN A 7 -31.79 1.80 15.13
N PRO A 8 -31.14 2.71 14.37
CA PRO A 8 -30.51 2.33 13.12
C PRO A 8 -29.53 1.18 13.43
N PRO A 9 -29.35 0.21 12.52
CA PRO A 9 -28.41 -0.88 12.76
C PRO A 9 -27.06 -0.25 13.14
N PRO A 10 -26.36 -0.74 14.18
CA PRO A 10 -25.05 -0.23 14.49
C PRO A 10 -24.21 -0.39 13.23
N THR A 11 -23.81 0.71 12.62
CA THR A 11 -22.83 0.69 11.55
C THR A 11 -21.59 0.07 12.17
N SER A 12 -21.23 -1.13 11.75
CA SER A 12 -20.04 -1.86 12.25
C SER A 12 -18.73 -1.15 11.92
N GLU A 13 -18.80 0.04 11.34
CA GLU A 13 -17.70 0.91 10.97
C GLU A 13 -17.12 1.57 12.22
N THR A 14 -15.97 1.06 12.64
CA THR A 14 -15.20 1.65 13.74
C THR A 14 -14.39 2.85 13.23
N PRO A 15 -14.00 3.80 14.10
CA PRO A 15 -13.09 4.89 13.72
C PRO A 15 -11.80 4.41 13.03
N PHE A 16 -11.33 3.23 13.41
CA PHE A 16 -10.17 2.59 12.78
C PHE A 16 -10.46 2.11 11.35
N MET A 17 -11.65 1.53 11.08
CA MET A 17 -12.03 1.12 9.72
C MET A 17 -12.12 2.32 8.78
N LEU A 18 -12.74 3.42 9.23
CA LEU A 18 -12.82 4.66 8.44
C LEU A 18 -11.43 5.24 8.14
N TYR A 19 -10.55 5.23 9.15
CA TYR A 19 -9.16 5.63 8.97
C TYR A 19 -8.43 4.74 7.95
N LEU A 20 -8.60 3.42 8.03
CA LEU A 20 -7.98 2.47 7.13
C LEU A 20 -8.43 2.67 5.69
N VAL A 21 -9.74 2.86 5.46
CA VAL A 21 -10.30 3.16 4.14
C VAL A 21 -9.72 4.46 3.58
N ALA A 22 -9.64 5.52 4.39
CA ALA A 22 -9.06 6.79 3.97
C ALA A 22 -7.57 6.64 3.58
N LEU A 23 -6.80 5.87 4.36
CA LEU A 23 -5.39 5.60 4.11
C LEU A 23 -5.18 4.81 2.81
N LEU A 24 -6.00 3.79 2.56
CA LEU A 24 -5.89 2.95 1.36
C LEU A 24 -6.34 3.71 0.10
N ASN A 25 -7.43 4.47 0.18
CA ASN A 25 -7.89 5.31 -0.94
C ASN A 25 -6.84 6.36 -1.31
N LEU A 26 -6.14 6.91 -0.32
CA LEU A 26 -5.04 7.83 -0.57
C LEU A 26 -3.89 7.14 -1.31
N TYR A 27 -3.53 5.92 -0.90
CA TYR A 27 -2.48 5.15 -1.58
C TYR A 27 -2.82 4.83 -3.04
N GLU A 28 -4.10 4.57 -3.34
CA GLU A 28 -4.56 4.26 -4.70
C GLU A 28 -4.61 5.50 -5.61
N SER A 29 -5.10 6.63 -5.08
CA SER A 29 -5.47 7.78 -5.91
C SER A 29 -4.49 8.94 -5.86
N ALA A 30 -3.66 9.05 -4.82
CA ALA A 30 -2.89 10.25 -4.57
C ALA A 30 -1.44 10.15 -5.06
N PRO A 31 -0.88 11.27 -5.55
CA PRO A 31 0.55 11.35 -5.80
C PRO A 31 1.32 11.14 -4.49
N SER A 32 2.51 10.53 -4.60
CA SER A 32 3.41 10.14 -3.49
C SER A 32 3.70 11.24 -2.46
N THR A 33 3.47 12.52 -2.81
CA THR A 33 3.68 13.68 -1.94
C THR A 33 2.54 13.96 -0.95
N THR A 34 1.42 13.24 -1.04
CA THR A 34 0.26 13.52 -0.18
C THR A 34 0.47 12.95 1.22
N PRO A 35 0.37 13.76 2.28
CA PRO A 35 0.59 13.27 3.64
C PRO A 35 -0.51 12.28 4.05
N PRO A 36 -0.16 11.20 4.76
CA PRO A 36 -1.15 10.23 5.23
C PRO A 36 -2.09 10.88 6.26
N PRO A 37 -3.37 10.45 6.32
CA PRO A 37 -4.28 10.88 7.37
C PRO A 37 -3.71 10.58 8.77
N VAL A 38 -4.04 11.41 9.75
CA VAL A 38 -3.65 11.21 11.15
C VAL A 38 -4.76 10.44 11.88
N TYR A 39 -4.42 9.31 12.48
CA TYR A 39 -5.34 8.58 13.35
C TYR A 39 -5.38 9.19 14.75
N ASN A 40 -6.50 9.83 15.10
CA ASN A 40 -6.73 10.44 16.44
C ASN A 40 -7.58 9.55 17.36
N GLY A 41 -7.82 8.29 16.99
CA GLY A 41 -8.61 7.36 17.79
C GLY A 41 -7.79 6.67 18.89
N PRO A 42 -8.45 5.96 19.82
CA PRO A 42 -7.76 5.20 20.85
C PRO A 42 -6.87 4.11 20.21
N PRO A 43 -5.62 3.95 20.67
CA PRO A 43 -4.79 2.84 20.24
C PRO A 43 -5.39 1.55 20.78
N SER A 44 -5.84 0.68 19.89
CA SER A 44 -6.31 -0.66 20.23
C SER A 44 -5.24 -1.68 19.84
N GLY A 45 -5.23 -2.86 20.48
CA GLY A 45 -4.35 -3.96 20.04
C GLY A 45 -4.58 -4.32 18.57
N CYS A 46 -5.80 -4.17 18.07
CA CYS A 46 -6.14 -4.35 16.65
C CYS A 46 -5.48 -3.30 15.75
N TYR A 47 -5.48 -2.02 16.15
CA TYR A 47 -4.80 -0.94 15.44
C TYR A 47 -3.30 -1.27 15.24
N GLU A 48 -2.61 -1.62 16.31
CA GLU A 48 -1.17 -1.94 16.26
C GLU A 48 -0.88 -3.18 15.40
N SER A 49 -1.67 -4.24 15.56
CA SER A 49 -1.51 -5.47 14.77
C SER A 49 -1.72 -5.23 13.28
N VAL A 50 -2.77 -4.51 12.89
CA VAL A 50 -3.07 -4.24 11.48
C VAL A 50 -2.04 -3.28 10.87
N MET A 51 -1.66 -2.21 11.57
CA MET A 51 -0.64 -1.28 11.08
C MET A 51 0.74 -1.95 10.93
N ARG A 52 1.11 -2.85 11.84
CA ARG A 52 2.32 -3.67 11.70
C ARG A 52 2.26 -4.56 10.46
N SER A 53 1.14 -5.23 10.23
CA SER A 53 0.94 -6.09 9.05
C SER A 53 1.04 -5.30 7.74
N ILE A 54 0.40 -4.12 7.66
CA ILE A 54 0.46 -3.24 6.49
C ILE A 54 1.91 -2.80 6.22
N ARG A 55 2.64 -2.39 7.26
CA ARG A 55 4.06 -2.02 7.12
C ARG A 55 4.90 -3.16 6.55
N ASN A 56 4.71 -4.38 7.06
CA ASN A 56 5.45 -5.55 6.58
C ASN A 56 5.14 -5.86 5.09
N ILE A 57 3.88 -5.70 4.66
CA ILE A 57 3.49 -5.87 3.26
C ILE A 57 4.16 -4.81 2.39
N ALA A 58 4.07 -3.54 2.78
CA ALA A 58 4.68 -2.43 2.04
C ALA A 58 6.20 -2.59 1.89
N GLN A 59 6.90 -3.04 2.94
CA GLN A 59 8.34 -3.31 2.89
C GLN A 59 8.71 -4.41 1.88
N ARG A 60 7.92 -5.49 1.82
CA ARG A 60 8.14 -6.58 0.86
C ARG A 60 7.90 -6.12 -0.57
N MET A 61 6.87 -5.31 -0.78
CA MET A 61 6.56 -4.75 -2.10
C MET A 61 7.67 -3.82 -2.58
N TYR A 62 8.11 -2.89 -1.72
CA TYR A 62 9.22 -1.99 -2.05
C TYR A 62 10.52 -2.75 -2.37
N ALA A 63 10.83 -3.79 -1.61
CA ALA A 63 11.99 -4.64 -1.90
C ALA A 63 11.85 -5.34 -3.26
N ALA A 64 10.67 -5.87 -3.60
CA ALA A 64 10.43 -6.50 -4.89
C ALA A 64 10.53 -5.51 -6.06
N GLU A 65 10.02 -4.29 -5.89
CA GLU A 65 10.14 -3.20 -6.87
C GLU A 65 11.61 -2.78 -7.08
N GLU A 66 12.39 -2.72 -6.00
CA GLU A 66 13.82 -2.41 -6.07
C GLU A 66 14.61 -3.48 -6.81
N GLU A 67 14.34 -4.76 -6.54
CA GLU A 67 14.93 -5.89 -7.27
C GLU A 67 14.58 -5.84 -8.76
N LEU A 68 13.31 -5.58 -9.11
CA LEU A 68 12.90 -5.42 -10.51
C LEU A 68 13.62 -4.27 -11.20
N ARG A 69 13.72 -3.10 -10.54
CA ARG A 69 14.44 -1.94 -11.10
C ARG A 69 15.93 -2.25 -11.32
N ASN A 70 16.54 -3.02 -10.42
CA ASN A 70 17.92 -3.48 -10.56
C ASN A 70 18.07 -4.48 -11.72
N MET A 71 17.10 -5.38 -11.91
CA MET A 71 17.07 -6.32 -13.04
C MET A 71 16.87 -5.62 -14.39
N GLU A 72 15.98 -4.62 -14.47
CA GLU A 72 15.78 -3.81 -15.68
C GLU A 72 17.06 -3.04 -16.05
N GLY A 73 17.79 -2.52 -15.05
CA GLY A 73 19.10 -1.92 -15.23
C GLY A 73 20.17 -2.90 -15.73
N GLN A 74 20.07 -4.19 -15.41
CA GLN A 74 20.95 -5.23 -15.94
C GLN A 74 20.50 -5.76 -17.31
N GLY A 75 19.20 -5.77 -17.60
CA GLY A 75 18.64 -6.18 -18.88
C GLY A 75 19.06 -5.27 -20.04
N THR A 76 19.36 -4.00 -19.78
CA THR A 76 19.96 -3.08 -20.76
C THR A 76 21.45 -3.36 -20.99
N LEU A 77 22.18 -3.85 -19.99
CA LEU A 77 23.59 -4.26 -20.14
C LEU A 77 23.71 -5.46 -21.10
N TRP A 78 22.93 -6.53 -20.89
CA TRP A 78 22.98 -7.72 -21.74
C TRP A 78 22.50 -7.45 -23.18
N ARG A 79 21.54 -6.54 -23.38
CA ARG A 79 21.08 -6.16 -24.72
C ARG A 79 22.12 -5.36 -25.52
N GLY A 80 23.09 -4.73 -24.85
CA GLY A 80 24.21 -4.01 -25.49
C GLY A 80 25.35 -4.90 -25.96
N TRP A 81 25.60 -6.03 -25.28
CA TRP A 81 26.67 -6.98 -25.63
C TRP A 81 26.30 -7.96 -26.75
N ALA A 82 25.01 -8.14 -27.04
CA ALA A 82 24.52 -9.08 -28.06
C ALA A 82 24.54 -8.51 -29.50
N GLY A 83 25.09 -7.31 -29.71
CA GLY A 83 25.01 -6.58 -30.99
C GLY A 83 26.30 -6.46 -31.80
N ASP A 84 27.46 -6.93 -31.30
CA ASP A 84 28.77 -6.69 -31.93
C ASP A 84 29.48 -7.98 -32.38
N GLU A 85 28.73 -9.03 -32.73
CA GLU A 85 29.29 -10.24 -33.34
C GLU A 85 28.79 -10.37 -34.78
N GLY A 86 29.41 -9.66 -35.72
CA GLY A 86 29.14 -9.91 -37.14
C GLY A 86 29.49 -8.80 -38.11
N LYS A 87 30.76 -8.39 -38.18
CA LYS A 87 31.28 -7.83 -39.44
C LYS A 87 32.66 -8.41 -39.74
N THR A 88 32.62 -9.59 -40.33
CA THR A 88 33.76 -10.22 -40.98
C THR A 88 33.95 -9.64 -42.38
N HIS A 89 35.25 -9.45 -42.69
CA HIS A 89 35.89 -9.12 -43.98
C HIS A 89 35.80 -7.69 -44.51
#